data_AF-B9WES5-F1
#
_entry.id   AF-B9WES5-F1
#
_cell.length_a   1.000
_cell.length_b   1.000
_cell.length_c   1.000
_cell.angle_alpha   90.00
_cell.angle_beta   90.00
_cell.angle_gamma   90.00
#
_symmetry.space_group_name_H-M   'P 1'
#
loop_
_entity.id
_entity.type
_entity.pdbx_description
1 polymer ?
#
loop_
_entity_poly.entity_id
_entity_poly.type
_entity_poly.pdbx_seq_one_letter_code
_entity_poly.pdbx_strand_id
1 'polypeptide(L)'
;MAAILYKYSMINSNNNGNSILKSLETSCCFLATLFPKVFCTLVLTWSLYVLLFIFPNYIKSSLNLTILNIIGIILYVLCIITYYKIILIGPGSPLDYPELRINNLNRMIDENPYNSNNDDPIDLPPESMIIHTMKVNGNQGYRYCTKCSVWKPDRSHHCSSSGKCILKMDHYCPWFSTCIGFYNYKFFIQFLSYVAIYCWFLFIISARILYKFITQGLFEDEILSLNLVAVLILSFAFAIAVSVFAIFSIYLCCKNLTTIEFQEKRCNYRGHANDERFNYEFDNNGKRKKLNTNIFDLGVMENWKSVMGPNWITWLLPITVATITTTTTTPIISEEDFNNGINFKVNEEIYTKYLHNAELQQQLNQQLSNYKDRLRRERQANMV
;
A
#
# COMPACT_ATOMS: atom_id res chain seq x y z
N MET A 1 -19.29 2.02 -2.84
CA MET A 1 -20.22 3.18 -2.77
C MET A 1 -19.48 4.49 -2.53
N ALA A 2 -18.72 4.67 -1.44
CA ALA A 2 -17.94 5.90 -1.17
C ALA A 2 -16.97 6.31 -2.31
N ALA A 3 -16.23 5.36 -2.88
CA ALA A 3 -15.31 5.62 -4.01
C ALA A 3 -16.03 5.93 -5.34
N ILE A 4 -17.29 5.51 -5.50
CA ILE A 4 -18.10 5.80 -6.68
C ILE A 4 -18.64 7.24 -6.58
N LEU A 5 -19.06 7.65 -5.38
CA LEU A 5 -19.56 9.00 -5.11
C LEU A 5 -18.45 10.06 -5.20
N TYR A 6 -17.24 9.78 -4.70
CA TYR A 6 -16.10 10.71 -4.85
C TYR A 6 -15.68 10.90 -6.31
N LYS A 7 -15.73 9.84 -7.12
CA LYS A 7 -15.46 9.89 -8.55
C LYS A 7 -16.52 10.71 -9.31
N TYR A 8 -17.77 10.69 -8.86
CA TYR A 8 -18.85 11.50 -9.44
C TYR A 8 -18.68 13.00 -9.12
N SER A 9 -18.31 13.33 -7.88
CA SER A 9 -18.08 14.71 -7.42
C SER A 9 -16.93 15.41 -8.18
N MET A 10 -15.83 14.70 -8.46
CA MET A 10 -14.70 15.24 -9.21
C MET A 10 -14.96 15.36 -10.72
N ILE A 11 -15.77 14.47 -11.31
CA ILE A 11 -16.13 14.50 -12.73
C ILE A 11 -17.12 15.64 -13.03
N ASN A 12 -18.00 16.00 -12.08
CA ASN A 12 -19.03 17.03 -12.26
C ASN A 12 -18.60 18.46 -11.90
N SER A 13 -17.31 18.69 -11.65
CA SER A 13 -16.74 20.04 -11.43
C SER A 13 -17.00 21.03 -12.57
N ASN A 14 -17.33 20.55 -13.78
CA ASN A 14 -17.57 21.39 -14.97
C ASN A 14 -19.04 21.62 -15.32
N ASN A 15 -20.00 21.14 -14.52
CA ASN A 15 -21.42 21.39 -14.75
C ASN A 15 -21.97 22.37 -13.71
N ASN A 16 -22.66 23.41 -14.19
CA ASN A 16 -23.46 24.38 -13.42
C ASN A 16 -24.69 23.69 -12.74
N GLY A 17 -24.46 22.63 -11.98
CA GLY A 17 -25.48 21.90 -11.24
C GLY A 17 -25.78 22.55 -9.88
N ASN A 18 -27.06 22.56 -9.50
CA ASN A 18 -27.60 23.11 -8.25
C ASN A 18 -26.64 22.92 -7.05
N SER A 19 -26.25 24.03 -6.42
CA SER A 19 -25.35 24.08 -5.25
C SER A 19 -25.79 23.13 -4.11
N ILE A 20 -27.10 22.91 -3.97
CA ILE A 20 -27.70 22.01 -2.99
C ILE A 20 -27.32 20.54 -3.27
N LEU A 21 -27.35 20.10 -4.53
CA LEU A 21 -26.98 18.72 -4.90
C LEU A 21 -25.49 18.47 -4.63
N LYS A 22 -24.63 19.45 -4.94
CA LYS A 22 -23.19 19.37 -4.66
C LYS A 22 -22.91 19.34 -3.16
N SER A 23 -23.66 20.10 -2.36
CA SER A 23 -23.57 20.06 -0.90
C SER A 23 -24.02 18.71 -0.35
N LEU A 24 -25.15 18.18 -0.80
CA LEU A 24 -25.66 16.86 -0.39
C LEU A 24 -24.69 15.73 -0.76
N GLU A 25 -24.11 15.77 -1.96
CA GLU A 25 -23.11 14.80 -2.40
C GLU A 25 -21.84 14.85 -1.54
N THR A 26 -21.37 16.06 -1.21
CA THR A 26 -20.20 16.27 -0.35
C THR A 26 -20.47 15.75 1.07
N SER A 27 -21.66 16.04 1.62
CA SER A 27 -22.08 15.51 2.93
C SER A 27 -22.21 13.99 2.94
N CYS A 28 -22.79 13.39 1.90
CA CYS A 28 -22.88 11.93 1.77
C CYS A 28 -21.50 11.27 1.66
N CYS A 29 -20.57 11.85 0.88
CA CYS A 29 -19.19 11.38 0.80
C CYS A 29 -18.49 11.47 2.17
N PHE A 30 -18.65 12.60 2.87
CA PHE A 30 -18.09 12.78 4.21
C PHE A 30 -18.61 11.72 5.18
N LEU A 31 -19.93 11.53 5.27
CA LEU A 31 -20.55 10.51 6.11
C LEU A 31 -20.08 9.09 5.76
N ALA A 32 -19.95 8.78 4.47
CA ALA A 32 -19.48 7.48 4.01
C ALA A 32 -18.02 7.20 4.41
N THR A 33 -17.18 8.24 4.53
CA THR A 33 -15.81 8.10 5.04
C THR A 33 -15.71 8.13 6.57
N LEU A 34 -16.70 8.74 7.23
CA LEU A 34 -16.75 8.85 8.68
C LEU A 34 -17.28 7.56 9.33
N PHE A 35 -18.26 6.92 8.69
CA PHE A 35 -18.91 5.72 9.23
C PHE A 35 -17.91 4.60 9.61
N PRO A 36 -16.98 4.17 8.73
CA PRO A 36 -16.02 3.11 9.11
C PRO A 36 -15.13 3.53 10.29
N LYS A 37 -14.77 4.82 10.38
CA LYS A 37 -13.92 5.36 11.44
C LYS A 37 -14.59 5.35 12.80
N VAL A 38 -15.81 5.86 12.84
CA VAL A 38 -16.64 5.86 14.04
C VAL A 38 -16.96 4.43 14.44
N PHE A 39 -17.36 3.58 13.50
CA PHE A 39 -17.67 2.18 13.76
C PHE A 39 -16.50 1.42 14.38
N CYS A 40 -15.31 1.46 13.78
CA CYS A 40 -14.12 0.79 14.31
C CYS A 40 -13.77 1.28 15.72
N THR A 41 -13.81 2.60 15.94
CA THR A 41 -13.49 3.20 17.25
C THR A 41 -14.52 2.80 18.31
N LEU A 42 -15.81 2.80 17.97
CA LEU A 42 -16.89 2.41 18.86
C LEU A 42 -16.80 0.93 19.25
N VAL A 43 -16.56 0.03 18.29
CA VAL A 43 -16.46 -1.41 18.57
C VAL A 43 -15.26 -1.71 19.44
N LEU A 44 -14.09 -1.12 19.17
CA LEU A 44 -12.90 -1.28 20.02
C LEU A 44 -13.16 -0.75 21.43
N THR A 45 -13.76 0.44 21.55
CA THR A 45 -14.03 1.06 22.86
C THR A 45 -15.09 0.31 23.65
N TRP A 46 -16.14 -0.18 22.99
CA TRP A 46 -17.14 -1.07 23.59
C TRP A 46 -16.50 -2.36 24.11
N SER A 47 -15.58 -2.97 23.35
CA SER A 47 -14.89 -4.18 23.82
C SER A 47 -14.00 -3.93 25.04
N LEU A 48 -13.40 -2.74 25.17
CA LEU A 48 -12.72 -2.31 26.39
C LEU A 48 -13.70 -2.14 27.55
N TYR A 49 -14.87 -1.55 27.31
CA TYR A 49 -15.92 -1.46 28.32
C TYR A 49 -16.33 -2.85 28.84
N VAL A 50 -16.49 -3.85 27.96
CA VAL A 50 -16.80 -5.22 28.36
C VAL A 50 -15.70 -5.81 29.24
N LEU A 51 -14.43 -5.61 28.86
CA LEU A 51 -13.28 -6.04 29.66
C LEU A 51 -13.28 -5.40 31.07
N LEU A 52 -13.50 -4.09 31.17
CA LEU A 52 -13.35 -3.35 32.42
C LEU A 52 -14.55 -3.43 33.35
N PHE A 53 -15.77 -3.55 32.82
CA PHE A 53 -17.01 -3.43 33.61
C PHE A 53 -17.87 -4.69 33.62
N ILE A 54 -17.72 -5.59 32.64
CA ILE A 54 -18.52 -6.83 32.56
C ILE A 54 -17.72 -8.02 33.07
N PHE A 55 -16.46 -8.19 32.67
CA PHE A 55 -15.62 -9.31 33.14
C PHE A 55 -15.39 -9.37 34.66
N PRO A 56 -15.29 -8.25 35.41
CA PRO A 56 -15.16 -8.31 36.87
C PRO A 56 -16.26 -9.11 37.58
N ASN A 57 -17.48 -9.12 37.02
CA ASN A 57 -18.61 -9.85 37.60
C ASN A 57 -18.41 -11.37 37.55
N TYR A 58 -17.53 -11.87 36.67
CA TYR A 58 -17.31 -13.30 36.45
C TYR A 58 -15.94 -13.79 36.99
N ILE A 59 -15.00 -12.89 37.27
CA ILE A 59 -13.63 -13.23 37.68
C ILE A 59 -13.43 -12.90 39.16
N LYS A 60 -13.48 -13.92 40.02
CA LYS A 60 -13.36 -13.77 41.48
C LYS A 60 -11.96 -13.33 41.96
N SER A 61 -10.89 -13.68 41.23
CA SER A 61 -9.52 -13.34 41.63
C SER A 61 -9.16 -11.90 41.23
N SER A 62 -8.96 -11.04 42.23
CA SER A 62 -8.61 -9.62 42.03
C SER A 62 -7.27 -9.42 41.32
N LEU A 63 -6.26 -10.26 41.62
CA LEU A 63 -4.96 -10.23 40.97
C LEU A 63 -5.06 -10.58 39.48
N ASN A 64 -5.76 -11.66 39.14
CA ASN A 64 -5.98 -12.04 37.74
C ASN A 64 -6.73 -10.96 36.98
N LEU A 65 -7.78 -10.39 37.57
CA LEU A 65 -8.55 -9.31 36.95
C LEU A 65 -7.67 -8.09 36.68
N THR A 66 -6.83 -7.69 37.65
CA THR A 66 -5.92 -6.55 37.50
C THR A 66 -4.92 -6.77 36.37
N ILE A 67 -4.30 -7.94 36.30
CA ILE A 67 -3.35 -8.29 35.25
C ILE A 67 -4.02 -8.27 33.86
N LEU A 68 -5.20 -8.88 33.73
CA LEU A 68 -5.95 -8.89 32.48
C LEU A 68 -6.36 -7.48 32.04
N ASN A 69 -6.78 -6.63 32.97
CA ASN A 69 -7.14 -5.25 32.67
C ASN A 69 -5.93 -4.44 32.20
N ILE A 70 -4.76 -4.56 32.86
CA ILE A 70 -3.53 -3.89 32.43
C ILE A 70 -3.14 -4.32 31.01
N ILE A 71 -3.10 -5.63 30.74
CA ILE A 71 -2.76 -6.15 29.41
C ILE A 71 -3.75 -5.66 28.36
N GLY A 72 -5.05 -5.75 28.65
CA GLY A 72 -6.08 -5.33 27.70
C GLY A 72 -6.12 -3.82 27.45
N ILE A 73 -5.83 -2.99 28.45
CA ILE A 73 -5.68 -1.54 28.28
C ILE A 73 -4.48 -1.24 27.39
N ILE A 74 -3.32 -1.88 27.62
CA ILE A 74 -2.12 -1.69 26.79
C ILE A 74 -2.41 -2.06 25.33
N LEU A 75 -3.02 -3.23 25.09
CA LEU A 75 -3.39 -3.67 23.75
C LEU A 75 -4.39 -2.73 23.09
N TYR A 76 -5.42 -2.26 23.81
CA TYR A 76 -6.38 -1.28 23.30
C TYR A 76 -5.70 0.03 22.92
N VAL A 77 -4.83 0.56 23.77
CA VAL A 77 -4.08 1.80 23.52
C VAL A 77 -3.22 1.64 22.27
N LEU A 78 -2.52 0.52 22.10
CA LEU A 78 -1.73 0.23 20.90
C LEU A 78 -2.61 0.16 19.64
N CYS A 79 -3.78 -0.48 19.71
CA CYS A 79 -4.75 -0.52 18.61
C CYS A 79 -5.22 0.89 18.22
N ILE A 80 -5.64 1.71 19.18
CA ILE A 80 -6.14 3.06 18.94
C ILE A 80 -5.06 3.99 18.41
N ILE A 81 -3.86 3.97 19.00
CA ILE A 81 -2.75 4.81 18.55
C ILE A 81 -2.38 4.45 17.10
N THR A 82 -2.20 3.17 16.79
CA THR A 82 -1.87 2.75 15.42
C THR A 82 -2.98 3.07 14.43
N TYR A 83 -4.25 2.88 14.80
CA TYR A 83 -5.41 3.23 13.99
C TYR A 83 -5.40 4.71 13.58
N TYR A 84 -5.23 5.62 14.54
CA TYR A 84 -5.19 7.05 14.24
C TYR A 84 -3.89 7.48 13.56
N LYS A 85 -2.75 6.83 13.83
CA LYS A 85 -1.51 7.11 13.08
C LYS A 85 -1.65 6.82 11.59
N ILE A 86 -2.33 5.74 11.21
CA ILE A 86 -2.57 5.42 9.78
C ILE A 86 -3.35 6.54 9.09
N ILE A 87 -4.36 7.08 9.78
CA ILE A 87 -5.26 8.13 9.26
C ILE A 87 -4.55 9.48 9.21
N LEU A 88 -3.87 9.86 10.29
CA LEU A 88 -3.28 11.20 10.45
C LEU A 88 -2.01 11.38 9.62
N ILE A 89 -1.15 10.36 9.54
CA ILE A 89 0.08 10.42 8.74
C ILE A 89 -0.26 10.30 7.25
N GLY A 90 -1.23 9.44 6.93
CA GLY A 90 -1.60 9.17 5.56
C GLY A 90 -0.50 8.44 4.77
N PRO A 91 -0.74 8.19 3.48
CA PRO A 91 0.10 7.29 2.67
C PRO A 91 1.31 7.97 2.01
N GLY A 92 1.33 9.30 1.95
CA GLY A 92 2.25 10.08 1.12
C GLY A 92 1.84 10.18 -0.35
N SER A 93 2.23 11.27 -0.99
CA SER A 93 1.95 11.54 -2.40
C SER A 93 3.18 12.10 -3.13
N PRO A 94 3.39 11.75 -4.41
CA PRO A 94 4.34 12.46 -5.25
C PRO A 94 4.03 13.96 -5.35
N LEU A 95 2.77 14.37 -5.14
CA LEU A 95 2.37 15.77 -5.13
C LEU A 95 2.98 16.57 -3.97
N ASP A 96 3.45 15.89 -2.92
CA ASP A 96 4.11 16.53 -1.77
C ASP A 96 5.53 17.05 -2.15
N TYR A 97 6.03 16.64 -3.32
CA TYR A 97 7.34 17.02 -3.87
C TYR A 97 7.15 17.98 -5.07
N PRO A 98 7.45 19.28 -4.93
CA PRO A 98 7.31 20.25 -6.01
C PRO A 98 8.06 19.86 -7.28
N GLU A 99 9.24 19.26 -7.15
CA GLU A 99 10.11 18.82 -8.24
C GLU A 99 9.50 17.70 -9.11
N LEU A 100 8.53 16.93 -8.58
CA LEU A 100 7.85 15.90 -9.35
C LEU A 100 6.66 16.44 -10.15
N ARG A 101 6.23 17.69 -9.90
CA ARG A 101 5.07 18.27 -10.57
C ARG A 101 5.42 18.68 -12.00
N ILE A 102 4.49 18.40 -12.91
CA ILE A 102 4.62 18.68 -14.33
C ILE A 102 3.82 19.94 -14.63
N ASN A 103 4.47 20.97 -15.17
CA ASN A 103 3.82 22.24 -15.46
C ASN A 103 3.13 22.20 -16.82
N ASN A 104 3.76 21.57 -17.83
CA ASN A 104 3.26 21.54 -19.21
C ASN A 104 2.90 20.12 -19.69
N LEU A 105 1.75 19.60 -19.26
CA LEU A 105 1.29 18.24 -19.61
C LEU A 105 1.02 18.04 -21.11
N ASN A 106 0.58 19.08 -21.82
CA ASN A 106 0.20 19.00 -23.24
C ASN A 106 1.35 18.54 -24.16
N ARG A 107 2.61 18.84 -23.80
CA ARG A 107 3.79 18.39 -24.56
C ARG A 107 4.16 16.92 -24.33
N MET A 108 3.70 16.29 -23.24
CA MET A 108 3.97 14.86 -22.96
C MET A 108 2.98 13.91 -23.64
N ILE A 109 1.83 14.44 -24.04
CA ILE A 109 0.74 13.68 -24.70
C ILE A 109 0.86 13.78 -26.22
N ASP A 110 1.62 14.74 -26.75
CA ASP A 110 1.76 14.97 -28.18
C ASP A 110 2.63 13.88 -28.83
N GLU A 111 1.97 12.84 -29.35
CA GLU A 111 2.59 11.75 -30.10
C GLU A 111 2.97 12.15 -31.54
N ASN A 112 2.70 13.39 -31.96
CA ASN A 112 2.88 13.83 -33.33
C ASN A 112 4.21 14.60 -33.55
N PRO A 113 5.26 13.96 -34.07
CA PRO A 113 6.57 14.58 -34.27
C PRO A 113 6.61 15.69 -35.33
N TYR A 114 5.51 15.95 -36.05
CA TYR A 114 5.43 16.98 -37.10
C TYR A 114 4.88 18.33 -36.62
N ASN A 115 4.52 18.46 -35.34
CA ASN A 115 3.96 19.70 -34.78
C ASN A 115 4.95 20.46 -33.87
N SER A 116 6.26 20.15 -33.95
CA SER A 116 7.28 20.74 -33.07
C SER A 116 7.87 22.03 -33.63
N ASN A 117 7.07 23.09 -33.68
CA ASN A 117 7.58 24.47 -33.84
C ASN A 117 7.69 25.21 -32.49
N ASN A 118 7.82 24.50 -31.37
CA ASN A 118 7.82 25.11 -30.04
C ASN A 118 9.19 24.98 -29.37
N ASP A 119 9.95 26.09 -29.35
CA ASP A 119 11.25 26.28 -28.68
C ASP A 119 11.17 26.19 -27.13
N ASP A 120 10.00 25.89 -26.54
CA ASP A 120 9.88 25.79 -25.08
C ASP A 120 10.57 24.53 -24.51
N PRO A 121 11.13 24.60 -23.28
CA PRO A 121 11.78 23.45 -22.64
C PRO A 121 10.80 22.31 -22.33
N ILE A 122 11.22 21.06 -22.55
CA ILE A 122 10.51 19.86 -22.11
C ILE A 122 10.75 19.68 -20.60
N ASP A 123 9.69 19.60 -19.80
CA ASP A 123 9.78 19.22 -18.39
C ASP A 123 10.29 17.78 -18.30
N LEU A 124 11.59 17.58 -18.05
CA LEU A 124 12.17 16.27 -17.78
C LEU A 124 11.97 15.91 -16.30
N PRO A 125 11.90 14.62 -15.95
CA PRO A 125 11.83 14.24 -14.54
C PRO A 125 13.13 14.55 -13.82
N PRO A 126 13.06 14.78 -12.50
CA PRO A 126 14.25 15.07 -11.69
C PRO A 126 15.25 13.92 -11.76
N GLU A 127 16.55 14.27 -11.71
CA GLU A 127 17.64 13.30 -11.70
C GLU A 127 17.54 12.31 -10.52
N SER A 128 16.98 12.76 -9.40
CA SER A 128 16.69 11.94 -8.21
C SER A 128 15.69 10.80 -8.47
N MET A 129 14.89 10.86 -9.54
CA MET A 129 13.97 9.80 -9.97
C MET A 129 14.63 8.81 -10.94
N ILE A 130 15.83 9.10 -11.46
CA ILE A 130 16.47 8.31 -12.53
C ILE A 130 17.22 7.09 -11.98
N ILE A 131 17.41 6.99 -10.65
CA ILE A 131 18.38 6.07 -10.04
C ILE A 131 18.04 4.59 -10.31
N HIS A 132 16.77 4.18 -10.27
CA HIS A 132 16.36 2.79 -10.57
C HIS A 132 15.04 2.62 -11.36
N THR A 133 14.45 3.70 -11.87
CA THR A 133 13.16 3.61 -12.58
C THR A 133 13.30 2.87 -13.90
N MET A 134 12.83 1.62 -13.89
CA MET A 134 12.81 0.79 -15.09
C MET A 134 11.79 1.32 -16.10
N LYS A 135 12.28 1.57 -17.31
CA LYS A 135 11.52 2.05 -18.47
C LYS A 135 10.61 0.92 -18.98
N VAL A 136 9.30 1.08 -18.85
CA VAL A 136 8.33 0.10 -19.36
C VAL A 136 8.27 0.21 -20.90
N ASN A 137 8.50 -0.90 -21.60
CA ASN A 137 8.34 -1.13 -23.06
C ASN A 137 9.55 -0.98 -23.99
N GLY A 138 10.77 -0.72 -23.52
CA GLY A 138 11.91 -0.54 -24.44
C GLY A 138 11.81 0.72 -25.32
N ASN A 139 10.79 1.55 -25.10
CA ASN A 139 10.76 2.97 -25.44
C ASN A 139 10.94 3.76 -24.15
N GLN A 140 11.81 4.75 -24.18
CA GLN A 140 12.37 5.44 -23.02
C GLN A 140 11.39 6.44 -22.39
N GLY A 141 10.32 5.98 -21.73
CA GLY A 141 9.34 6.87 -21.08
C GLY A 141 9.34 6.75 -19.56
N TYR A 142 9.55 7.86 -18.87
CA TYR A 142 9.26 7.99 -17.44
C TYR A 142 7.75 7.88 -17.19
N ARG A 143 7.33 7.25 -16.09
CA ARG A 143 5.91 7.11 -15.75
C ARG A 143 5.38 8.44 -15.24
N TYR A 144 4.24 8.89 -15.74
CA TYR A 144 3.56 10.08 -15.23
C TYR A 144 2.06 9.84 -15.02
N CYS A 145 1.42 10.77 -14.30
CA CYS A 145 -0.03 10.81 -14.12
C CYS A 145 -0.59 12.01 -14.86
N THR A 146 -1.38 11.77 -15.91
CA THR A 146 -2.13 12.83 -16.60
C THR A 146 -3.15 13.52 -15.68
N LYS A 147 -3.78 12.78 -14.77
CA LYS A 147 -4.79 13.33 -13.85
C LYS A 147 -4.22 14.24 -12.77
N CYS A 148 -3.00 13.95 -12.32
CA CYS A 148 -2.36 14.67 -11.23
C CYS A 148 -1.25 15.62 -11.73
N SER A 149 -0.96 15.61 -13.03
CA SER A 149 0.20 16.30 -13.63
C SER A 149 1.46 16.13 -12.79
N VAL A 150 1.84 14.88 -12.53
CA VAL A 150 3.00 14.56 -11.68
C VAL A 150 3.73 13.35 -12.25
N TRP A 151 5.05 13.38 -12.19
CA TRP A 151 5.90 12.22 -12.39
C TRP A 151 5.58 11.17 -11.32
N LYS A 152 5.56 9.90 -11.72
CA LYS A 152 5.24 8.76 -10.86
C LYS A 152 6.54 8.04 -10.51
N PRO A 153 7.08 8.22 -9.29
CA PRO A 153 8.17 7.40 -8.79
C PRO A 153 7.83 5.91 -8.87
N ASP A 154 8.85 5.07 -8.73
CA ASP A 154 8.66 3.63 -8.71
C ASP A 154 7.64 3.23 -7.64
N ARG A 155 6.87 2.18 -7.95
CA ARG A 155 5.84 1.63 -7.05
C ARG A 155 4.72 2.62 -6.69
N SER A 156 4.68 3.80 -7.31
CA SER A 156 3.58 4.75 -7.13
C SER A 156 2.43 4.47 -8.09
N HIS A 157 1.20 4.62 -7.60
CA HIS A 157 -0.02 4.40 -8.39
C HIS A 157 -1.04 5.50 -8.11
N HIS A 158 -1.86 5.83 -9.11
CA HIS A 158 -2.97 6.76 -8.95
C HIS A 158 -4.15 6.03 -8.32
N CYS A 159 -4.59 6.46 -7.14
CA CYS A 159 -5.79 5.93 -6.51
C CYS A 159 -7.01 6.79 -6.90
N SER A 160 -7.96 6.19 -7.61
CA SER A 160 -9.23 6.86 -7.96
C SER A 160 -10.06 7.22 -6.73
N SER A 161 -10.06 6.38 -5.68
CA SER A 161 -10.78 6.64 -4.43
C SER A 161 -10.23 7.85 -3.68
N SER A 162 -8.91 8.03 -3.70
CA SER A 162 -8.24 9.17 -3.05
C SER A 162 -8.10 10.40 -3.96
N GLY A 163 -8.32 10.24 -5.27
CA GLY A 163 -8.15 11.29 -6.28
C GLY A 163 -6.71 11.75 -6.49
N LYS A 164 -5.71 11.03 -5.99
CA LYS A 164 -4.30 11.42 -6.07
C LYS A 164 -3.35 10.22 -6.24
N CYS A 165 -2.14 10.50 -6.71
CA CYS A 165 -1.05 9.53 -6.73
C CYS A 165 -0.54 9.24 -5.32
N ILE A 166 -0.22 7.98 -5.06
CA ILE A 166 0.19 7.46 -3.75
C ILE A 166 1.57 6.82 -3.86
N LEU A 167 2.49 7.17 -2.96
CA LEU A 167 3.84 6.59 -2.90
C LEU A 167 3.78 5.15 -2.39
N LYS A 168 4.54 4.23 -3.02
CA LYS A 168 4.55 2.79 -2.72
C LYS A 168 3.14 2.27 -2.39
N MET A 169 2.20 2.49 -3.30
CA MET A 169 0.78 2.24 -3.03
C MET A 169 0.54 0.75 -2.79
N ASP A 170 -0.05 0.42 -1.63
CA ASP A 170 -0.46 -0.95 -1.35
C ASP A 170 -1.92 -1.18 -1.75
N HIS A 171 -2.84 -0.45 -1.14
CA HIS A 171 -4.26 -0.49 -1.48
C HIS A 171 -5.02 0.71 -0.90
N TYR A 172 -6.26 0.90 -1.33
CA TYR A 172 -7.21 1.76 -0.63
C TYR A 172 -7.96 0.93 0.41
N CYS A 173 -7.93 1.35 1.68
CA CYS A 173 -8.60 0.64 2.75
C CYS A 173 -9.82 1.43 3.26
N PRO A 174 -11.05 0.93 3.05
CA PRO A 174 -12.27 1.61 3.49
C PRO A 174 -12.34 1.82 5.02
N TRP A 175 -11.76 0.91 5.81
CA TRP A 175 -11.78 0.96 7.28
C TRP A 175 -11.06 2.18 7.87
N PHE A 176 -10.08 2.73 7.14
CA PHE A 176 -9.43 3.99 7.49
C PHE A 176 -9.89 5.15 6.62
N SER A 177 -10.63 4.86 5.53
CA SER A 177 -10.96 5.78 4.45
C SER A 177 -9.75 6.57 3.95
N THR A 178 -8.64 5.86 3.76
CA THR A 178 -7.40 6.39 3.18
C THR A 178 -6.67 5.26 2.45
N CYS A 179 -5.72 5.63 1.60
CA CYS A 179 -4.77 4.66 1.08
C CYS A 179 -3.78 4.23 2.16
N ILE A 180 -3.33 2.99 2.01
CA ILE A 180 -2.13 2.46 2.63
C ILE A 180 -1.01 2.59 1.60
N GLY A 181 0.06 3.27 1.97
CA GLY A 181 1.21 3.57 1.13
C GLY A 181 2.47 3.75 1.98
N PHE A 182 3.51 4.35 1.41
CA PHE A 182 4.84 4.39 2.00
C PHE A 182 4.87 4.83 3.47
N TYR A 183 4.27 5.98 3.81
CA TYR A 183 4.41 6.56 5.15
C TYR A 183 3.58 5.88 6.25
N ASN A 184 2.46 5.23 5.90
CA ASN A 184 1.58 4.60 6.87
C ASN A 184 1.58 3.07 6.85
N TYR A 185 2.32 2.42 5.95
CA TYR A 185 2.36 0.97 5.83
C TYR A 185 2.84 0.27 7.10
N LYS A 186 3.85 0.84 7.78
CA LYS A 186 4.33 0.36 9.08
C LYS A 186 3.21 0.28 10.11
N PHE A 187 2.50 1.40 10.29
CA PHE A 187 1.42 1.48 11.28
C PHE A 187 0.26 0.56 10.93
N PHE A 188 0.02 0.32 9.63
CA PHE A 188 -0.95 -0.66 9.15
C PHE A 188 -0.60 -2.08 9.56
N ILE A 189 0.65 -2.53 9.38
CA ILE A 189 1.10 -3.86 9.84
C ILE A 189 0.95 -3.95 11.36
N GLN A 190 1.41 -2.94 12.10
CA GLN A 190 1.31 -2.90 13.57
C GLN A 190 -0.16 -2.97 14.03
N PHE A 191 -1.06 -2.19 13.42
CA PHE A 191 -2.49 -2.21 13.72
C PHE A 191 -3.10 -3.59 13.52
N LEU A 192 -2.84 -4.25 12.38
CA LEU A 192 -3.36 -5.60 12.13
C LEU A 192 -2.86 -6.60 13.18
N SER A 193 -1.57 -6.53 13.54
CA SER A 193 -1.01 -7.39 14.58
C SER A 193 -1.62 -7.14 15.96
N TYR A 194 -1.76 -5.88 16.40
CA TYR A 194 -2.34 -5.58 17.70
C TYR A 194 -3.82 -5.94 17.77
N VAL A 195 -4.59 -5.66 16.73
CA VAL A 195 -6.02 -6.02 16.70
C VAL A 195 -6.19 -7.54 16.70
N ALA A 196 -5.39 -8.28 15.94
CA ALA A 196 -5.41 -9.75 15.99
C ALA A 196 -5.12 -10.29 17.41
N ILE A 197 -4.07 -9.78 18.06
CA ILE A 197 -3.69 -10.18 19.42
C ILE A 197 -4.80 -9.81 20.42
N TYR A 198 -5.36 -8.61 20.32
CA TYR A 198 -6.43 -8.13 21.19
C TYR A 198 -7.72 -8.95 21.03
N CYS A 199 -8.09 -9.30 19.80
CA CYS A 199 -9.23 -10.17 19.54
C CYS A 199 -9.02 -11.58 20.12
N TRP A 200 -7.85 -12.20 19.93
CA TRP A 200 -7.54 -13.48 20.55
C TRP A 200 -7.56 -13.41 22.09
N PHE A 201 -7.02 -12.33 22.66
CA PHE A 201 -7.04 -12.09 24.09
C PHE A 201 -8.47 -12.04 24.65
N LEU A 202 -9.35 -11.23 24.05
CA LEU A 202 -10.75 -11.14 24.45
C LEU A 202 -11.50 -12.47 24.25
N PHE A 203 -11.26 -13.17 23.14
CA PHE A 203 -11.87 -14.45 22.85
C PHE A 203 -11.52 -15.49 23.91
N ILE A 204 -10.23 -15.64 24.22
CA ILE A 204 -9.75 -16.63 25.19
C ILE A 204 -10.34 -16.38 26.58
N ILE A 205 -10.43 -15.13 27.02
CA ILE A 205 -11.02 -14.80 28.32
C ILE A 205 -12.52 -15.09 28.32
N SER A 206 -13.24 -14.62 27.29
CA SER A 206 -14.69 -14.81 27.18
C SER A 206 -15.05 -16.29 27.08
N ALA A 207 -14.28 -17.08 26.33
CA ALA A 207 -14.47 -18.53 26.19
C ALA A 207 -14.24 -19.25 27.53
N ARG A 208 -13.23 -18.82 28.31
CA ARG A 208 -12.99 -19.34 29.65
C ARG A 208 -14.11 -19.00 30.64
N ILE A 209 -14.65 -17.78 30.56
CA ILE A 209 -15.81 -17.39 31.37
C ILE A 209 -17.01 -18.26 31.01
N LEU A 210 -17.33 -18.38 29.71
CA LEU A 210 -18.44 -19.22 29.24
C LEU A 210 -18.27 -20.69 29.66
N TYR A 211 -17.07 -21.24 29.52
CA TYR A 211 -16.79 -22.61 29.94
C TYR A 211 -17.04 -22.84 31.44
N LYS A 212 -16.60 -21.90 32.30
CA LYS A 212 -16.87 -21.96 33.74
C LYS A 212 -18.35 -21.81 34.05
N PHE A 213 -19.03 -20.89 33.37
CA PHE A 213 -20.45 -20.65 33.52
C PHE A 213 -21.28 -21.92 33.25
N ILE A 214 -20.95 -22.64 32.17
CA ILE A 214 -21.62 -23.90 31.81
C ILE A 214 -21.25 -25.02 32.79
N THR A 215 -19.96 -25.22 33.08
CA THR A 215 -19.50 -26.37 33.88
C THR A 215 -19.86 -26.27 35.36
N GLN A 216 -20.15 -25.07 35.86
CA GLN A 216 -20.56 -24.85 37.25
C GLN A 216 -22.08 -24.81 37.43
N GLY A 217 -22.88 -25.03 36.38
CA GLY A 217 -24.34 -25.03 36.48
C GLY A 217 -24.97 -23.64 36.70
N LEU A 218 -24.22 -22.55 36.53
CA LEU A 218 -24.66 -21.19 36.87
C LEU A 218 -25.81 -20.68 35.98
N PHE A 219 -26.10 -21.36 34.88
CA PHE A 219 -27.21 -21.03 33.98
C PHE A 219 -28.60 -21.29 34.59
N GLU A 220 -28.67 -22.04 35.69
CA GLU A 220 -29.93 -22.27 36.42
C GLU A 220 -30.36 -21.04 37.23
N ASP A 221 -29.38 -20.28 37.74
CA ASP A 221 -29.61 -19.17 38.67
C ASP A 221 -29.33 -17.79 38.07
N GLU A 222 -28.47 -17.69 37.05
CA GLU A 222 -28.02 -16.41 36.49
C GLU A 222 -28.19 -16.34 34.96
N ILE A 223 -28.43 -15.13 34.44
CA ILE A 223 -28.48 -14.86 33.00
C ILE A 223 -27.12 -14.34 32.53
N LEU A 224 -26.57 -14.97 31.49
CA LEU A 224 -25.33 -14.53 30.89
C LEU A 224 -25.50 -13.19 30.17
N SER A 225 -24.62 -12.22 30.45
CA SER A 225 -24.68 -10.90 29.83
C SER A 225 -24.59 -10.97 28.31
N LEU A 226 -25.52 -10.32 27.59
CA LEU A 226 -25.50 -10.23 26.13
C LEU A 226 -24.18 -9.62 25.62
N ASN A 227 -23.57 -8.71 26.38
CA ASN A 227 -22.28 -8.12 26.04
C ASN A 227 -21.16 -9.18 26.00
N LEU A 228 -21.17 -10.15 26.93
CA LEU A 228 -20.19 -11.23 26.98
C LEU A 228 -20.35 -12.17 25.79
N VAL A 229 -21.60 -12.51 25.44
CA VAL A 229 -21.89 -13.35 24.26
C VAL A 229 -21.47 -12.63 22.97
N ALA A 230 -21.81 -11.35 22.84
CA ALA A 230 -21.45 -10.55 21.69
C ALA A 230 -19.92 -10.44 21.55
N VAL A 231 -19.18 -10.15 22.63
CA VAL A 231 -17.72 -10.03 22.55
C VAL A 231 -17.08 -11.38 22.23
N LEU A 232 -17.59 -12.51 22.74
CA LEU A 232 -17.10 -13.84 22.40
C LEU A 232 -17.19 -14.11 20.90
N ILE A 233 -18.37 -13.90 20.31
CA ILE A 233 -18.62 -14.19 18.89
C ILE A 233 -17.84 -13.23 17.99
N LEU A 234 -17.93 -11.92 18.26
CA LEU A 234 -17.26 -10.89 17.47
C LEU A 234 -15.74 -11.03 17.56
N SER A 235 -15.19 -11.20 18.77
CA SER A 235 -13.74 -11.35 18.94
C SER A 235 -13.19 -12.59 18.23
N PHE A 236 -13.91 -13.71 18.23
CA PHE A 236 -13.49 -14.89 17.46
C PHE A 236 -13.49 -14.65 15.95
N ALA A 237 -14.59 -14.09 15.42
CA ALA A 237 -14.73 -13.82 13.99
C ALA A 237 -13.63 -12.85 13.50
N PHE A 238 -13.42 -11.76 14.22
CA PHE A 238 -12.36 -10.80 13.91
C PHE A 238 -10.96 -11.36 14.16
N ALA A 239 -10.75 -12.18 15.19
CA ALA A 239 -9.45 -12.80 15.46
C ALA A 239 -8.98 -13.61 14.25
N ILE A 240 -9.84 -14.45 13.68
CA ILE A 240 -9.50 -15.24 12.48
C ILE A 240 -9.26 -14.33 11.29
N ALA A 241 -10.23 -13.47 10.94
CA ALA A 241 -10.17 -12.65 9.74
C ALA A 241 -8.95 -11.71 9.73
N VAL A 242 -8.70 -11.03 10.85
CA VAL A 242 -7.59 -10.08 10.98
C VAL A 242 -6.26 -10.84 11.08
N SER A 243 -6.19 -12.00 11.74
CA SER A 243 -4.95 -12.79 11.77
C SER A 243 -4.51 -13.23 10.37
N VAL A 244 -5.44 -13.73 9.54
CA VAL A 244 -5.13 -14.10 8.15
C VAL A 244 -4.62 -12.90 7.37
N PHE A 245 -5.26 -11.74 7.53
CA PHE A 245 -4.82 -10.53 6.86
C PHE A 245 -3.46 -10.00 7.36
N ALA A 246 -3.21 -10.10 8.67
CA ALA A 246 -1.94 -9.74 9.29
C ALA A 246 -0.80 -10.63 8.76
N ILE A 247 -1.01 -11.96 8.73
CA ILE A 247 -0.03 -12.93 8.21
C ILE A 247 0.28 -12.64 6.74
N PHE A 248 -0.74 -12.37 5.93
CA PHE A 248 -0.54 -12.02 4.52
C PHE A 248 0.24 -10.72 4.35
N SER A 249 -0.09 -9.68 5.11
CA SER A 249 0.59 -8.38 5.05
C SER A 249 2.05 -8.48 5.52
N ILE A 250 2.31 -9.27 6.57
CA ILE A 250 3.67 -9.58 7.04
C ILE A 250 4.45 -10.34 5.97
N TYR A 251 3.82 -11.34 5.32
CA TYR A 251 4.44 -12.06 4.20
C TYR A 251 4.84 -11.11 3.06
N LEU A 252 3.95 -10.21 2.64
CA LEU A 252 4.23 -9.22 1.61
C LEU A 252 5.36 -8.27 2.02
N CYS A 253 5.36 -7.81 3.28
CA CYS A 253 6.45 -7.02 3.84
C CYS A 253 7.79 -7.75 3.77
N CYS A 254 7.82 -9.02 4.20
CA CYS A 254 9.03 -9.86 4.17
C CYS A 254 9.52 -10.17 2.75
N LYS A 255 8.66 -10.07 1.73
CA LYS A 255 9.02 -10.19 0.30
C LYS A 255 9.23 -8.86 -0.41
N ASN A 256 9.12 -7.75 0.32
CA ASN A 256 9.12 -6.38 -0.19
C ASN A 256 8.18 -6.18 -1.40
N LEU A 257 6.98 -6.73 -1.31
CA LEU A 257 5.92 -6.58 -2.31
C LEU A 257 4.79 -5.72 -1.77
N THR A 258 4.21 -4.90 -2.63
CA THR A 258 2.88 -4.35 -2.39
C THR A 258 1.80 -5.34 -2.83
N THR A 259 0.57 -5.16 -2.36
CA THR A 259 -0.60 -5.93 -2.81
C THR A 259 -0.82 -5.77 -4.32
N ILE A 260 -0.59 -4.57 -4.87
CA ILE A 260 -0.66 -4.31 -6.31
C ILE A 260 0.38 -5.16 -7.06
N GLU A 261 1.66 -5.10 -6.65
CA GLU A 261 2.74 -5.86 -7.29
C GLU A 261 2.50 -7.38 -7.19
N PHE A 262 1.97 -7.85 -6.05
CA PHE A 262 1.59 -9.25 -5.87
C PHE A 262 0.47 -9.67 -6.84
N GLN A 263 -0.56 -8.83 -7.00
CA GLN A 263 -1.67 -9.09 -7.92
C GLN A 263 -1.22 -9.01 -9.39
N GLU A 264 -0.40 -8.04 -9.76
CA GLU A 264 0.17 -7.92 -11.11
C GLU A 264 0.96 -9.20 -11.46
N LYS A 265 1.81 -9.70 -10.56
CA LYS A 265 2.52 -10.98 -10.75
C LYS A 265 1.56 -12.16 -10.93
N ARG A 266 0.48 -12.22 -10.15
CA ARG A 266 -0.53 -13.29 -10.23
C ARG A 266 -1.37 -13.23 -11.51
N CYS A 267 -1.74 -12.04 -11.96
CA CYS A 267 -2.47 -11.80 -13.20
C CYS A 267 -1.59 -12.12 -14.42
N ASN A 268 -0.30 -11.82 -14.35
CA ASN A 268 0.65 -12.14 -15.42
C ASN A 268 0.86 -13.65 -15.56
N TYR A 269 0.84 -14.40 -14.45
CA TYR A 269 0.82 -15.88 -14.48
C TYR A 269 -0.40 -16.47 -15.21
N ARG A 270 -1.51 -15.71 -15.31
CA ARG A 270 -2.73 -16.10 -16.04
C ARG A 270 -2.77 -15.59 -17.48
N GLY A 271 -1.65 -15.10 -18.02
CA GLY A 271 -1.46 -14.84 -19.46
C GLY A 271 -1.93 -13.48 -19.98
N HIS A 272 -2.15 -12.48 -19.11
CA HIS A 272 -2.85 -11.25 -19.50
C HIS A 272 -2.05 -9.93 -19.55
N ALA A 273 -0.73 -9.88 -19.36
CA ALA A 273 0.01 -8.61 -19.55
C ALA A 273 1.46 -8.71 -20.05
N ASN A 274 1.84 -7.70 -20.84
CA ASN A 274 3.12 -7.46 -21.53
C ASN A 274 4.30 -7.05 -20.62
N ASP A 275 4.14 -7.13 -19.29
CA ASP A 275 5.04 -6.53 -18.30
C ASP A 275 6.18 -7.48 -17.86
N GLU A 276 6.15 -8.74 -18.31
CA GLU A 276 7.23 -9.71 -18.12
C GLU A 276 8.34 -9.61 -19.19
N ARG A 277 8.40 -8.49 -19.90
CA ARG A 277 9.28 -8.32 -21.07
C ARG A 277 10.76 -8.46 -20.74
N PHE A 278 11.17 -8.24 -19.48
CA PHE A 278 12.58 -8.29 -19.05
C PHE A 278 12.85 -9.27 -17.90
N ASN A 279 11.82 -9.99 -17.45
CA ASN A 279 11.89 -10.83 -16.25
C ASN A 279 12.25 -12.29 -16.58
N TYR A 280 13.39 -12.51 -17.22
CA TYR A 280 13.85 -13.85 -17.62
C TYR A 280 15.37 -14.03 -17.52
N GLU A 281 15.82 -15.26 -17.38
CA GLU A 281 17.21 -15.70 -17.50
C GLU A 281 17.27 -16.84 -18.53
N PHE A 282 18.46 -17.12 -19.07
CA PHE A 282 18.68 -18.33 -19.87
C PHE A 282 19.38 -19.36 -18.99
N ASP A 283 18.91 -20.62 -19.03
CA ASP A 283 19.63 -21.72 -18.40
C ASP A 283 20.89 -22.10 -19.21
N ASN A 284 21.70 -23.01 -18.67
CA ASN A 284 22.93 -23.50 -19.32
C ASN A 284 22.67 -24.15 -20.69
N ASN A 285 21.42 -24.48 -21.02
CA ASN A 285 21.00 -25.06 -22.29
C ASN A 285 20.39 -24.00 -23.23
N GLY A 286 20.48 -22.71 -22.88
CA GLY A 286 19.93 -21.60 -23.66
C GLY A 286 18.41 -21.47 -23.60
N LYS A 287 17.73 -22.21 -22.72
CA LYS A 287 16.28 -22.15 -22.56
C LYS A 287 15.89 -21.00 -21.64
N ARG A 288 14.91 -20.22 -22.07
CA ARG A 288 14.36 -19.12 -21.27
C ARG A 288 13.69 -19.67 -20.01
N LYS A 289 14.14 -19.19 -18.86
CA LYS A 289 13.57 -19.42 -17.53
C LYS A 289 13.12 -18.10 -16.95
N LYS A 290 12.04 -18.09 -16.17
CA LYS A 290 11.52 -16.89 -15.54
C LYS A 290 12.44 -16.49 -14.38
N LEU A 291 12.85 -15.23 -14.35
CA LEU A 291 13.57 -14.67 -13.22
C LEU A 291 12.52 -14.48 -12.10
N ASN A 292 12.38 -15.47 -11.22
CA ASN A 292 11.27 -15.53 -10.27
C ASN A 292 11.46 -14.61 -9.05
N THR A 293 12.25 -13.54 -9.20
CA THR A 293 12.75 -12.73 -8.11
C THR A 293 12.31 -11.27 -8.25
N ASN A 294 11.98 -10.68 -7.11
CA ASN A 294 11.59 -9.28 -7.00
C ASN A 294 12.85 -8.42 -6.95
N ILE A 295 12.97 -7.39 -7.80
CA ILE A 295 14.12 -6.47 -7.77
C ILE A 295 14.25 -5.74 -6.42
N PHE A 296 13.15 -5.56 -5.70
CA PHE A 296 13.14 -4.92 -4.38
C PHE A 296 13.36 -5.91 -3.22
N ASP A 297 13.48 -7.21 -3.47
CA ASP A 297 13.70 -8.20 -2.40
C ASP A 297 15.20 -8.26 -2.05
N LEU A 298 15.52 -7.71 -0.88
CA LEU A 298 16.87 -7.65 -0.30
C LEU A 298 17.12 -8.77 0.71
N GLY A 299 16.15 -9.68 0.88
CA GLY A 299 16.12 -10.67 1.96
C GLY A 299 15.18 -10.28 3.09
N VAL A 300 14.66 -11.29 3.79
CA VAL A 300 13.54 -11.16 4.76
C VAL A 300 13.80 -10.07 5.82
N MET A 301 14.98 -10.08 6.43
CA MET A 301 15.31 -9.14 7.52
C MET A 301 15.47 -7.71 7.01
N GLU A 302 16.17 -7.50 5.90
CA GLU A 302 16.38 -6.16 5.34
C GLU A 302 15.08 -5.57 4.79
N ASN A 303 14.24 -6.41 4.18
CA ASN A 303 12.89 -6.01 3.77
C ASN A 303 12.05 -5.59 4.99
N TRP A 304 12.09 -6.35 6.08
CA TRP A 304 11.39 -6.01 7.32
C TRP A 304 11.87 -4.70 7.92
N LYS A 305 13.20 -4.52 8.03
CA LYS A 305 13.82 -3.28 8.54
C LYS A 305 13.47 -2.06 7.68
N SER A 306 13.37 -2.23 6.36
CA SER A 306 12.98 -1.14 5.44
C SER A 306 11.59 -0.56 5.72
N VAL A 307 10.71 -1.31 6.40
CA VAL A 307 9.36 -0.86 6.78
C VAL A 307 9.27 -0.56 8.27
N MET A 308 9.78 -1.45 9.12
CA MET A 308 9.55 -1.40 10.57
C MET A 308 10.62 -0.59 11.32
N GLY A 309 11.74 -0.29 10.66
CA GLY A 309 12.89 0.41 11.22
C GLY A 309 14.01 -0.54 11.69
N PRO A 310 15.14 -0.01 12.16
CA PRO A 310 16.34 -0.80 12.45
C PRO A 310 16.25 -1.64 13.73
N ASN A 311 15.44 -1.20 14.71
CA ASN A 311 15.46 -1.73 16.08
C ASN A 311 14.14 -2.39 16.45
N TRP A 312 14.17 -3.42 17.29
CA TRP A 312 12.95 -4.10 17.77
C TRP A 312 11.98 -3.15 18.51
N ILE A 313 12.48 -2.10 19.16
CA ILE A 313 11.66 -1.07 19.80
C ILE A 313 10.83 -0.33 18.76
N THR A 314 11.38 -0.01 17.58
CA THR A 314 10.61 0.63 16.51
C THR A 314 9.61 -0.34 15.90
N TRP A 315 9.84 -1.65 15.98
CA TRP A 315 8.90 -2.66 15.52
C TRP A 315 7.67 -2.75 16.44
N LEU A 316 7.89 -2.64 17.76
CA LEU A 316 6.84 -2.76 18.77
C LEU A 316 6.15 -1.45 19.14
N LEU A 317 6.83 -0.31 19.06
CA LEU A 317 6.20 0.96 19.39
C LEU A 317 5.68 1.65 18.12
N PRO A 318 4.51 2.30 18.18
CA PRO A 318 3.97 3.06 17.07
C PRO A 318 4.70 4.39 16.96
N ILE A 319 6.01 4.37 16.74
CA ILE A 319 6.85 5.54 16.52
C ILE A 319 7.15 5.68 15.04
N THR A 320 7.11 6.92 14.55
CA THR A 320 7.64 7.26 13.24
C THR A 320 9.12 6.92 13.26
N VAL A 321 9.56 6.09 12.32
CA VAL A 321 10.99 5.89 12.12
C VAL A 321 11.47 7.21 11.54
N ALA A 322 12.10 8.03 12.37
CA ALA A 322 12.64 9.31 11.93
C ALA A 322 13.68 9.01 10.85
N THR A 323 13.40 9.49 9.64
CA THR A 323 14.41 9.67 8.61
C THR A 323 15.44 10.60 9.20
N ILE A 324 16.61 10.08 9.61
CA ILE A 324 17.73 10.93 10.01
C ILE A 324 17.96 11.88 8.83
N THR A 325 17.69 13.15 9.05
CA THR A 325 17.90 14.22 8.08
C THR A 325 19.22 14.85 8.47
N THR A 326 20.33 14.32 7.97
CA THR A 326 21.64 14.97 8.08
C THR A 326 21.92 15.64 6.75
N THR A 327 21.50 16.90 6.64
CA THR A 327 21.86 17.82 5.56
C THR A 327 23.37 17.84 5.37
N THR A 328 23.87 17.09 4.39
CA THR A 328 25.26 17.19 3.94
C THR A 328 25.29 17.07 2.43
N THR A 329 25.56 18.20 1.78
CA THR A 329 25.80 18.36 0.35
C THR A 329 27.06 17.60 -0.07
N THR A 330 26.90 16.36 -0.55
CA THR A 330 27.91 15.64 -1.35
C THR A 330 27.21 14.78 -2.42
N PRO A 331 27.77 14.62 -3.63
CA PRO A 331 27.16 13.89 -4.74
C PRO A 331 27.39 12.37 -4.64
N ILE A 332 27.31 11.83 -3.42
CA ILE A 332 27.42 10.39 -3.13
C ILE A 332 26.10 10.01 -2.47
N ILE A 333 25.35 9.12 -3.10
CA ILE A 333 24.02 8.64 -2.68
C ILE A 333 24.11 8.26 -1.20
N SER A 334 23.45 9.05 -0.35
CA SER A 334 23.44 8.80 1.09
C SER A 334 22.29 7.83 1.40
N GLU A 335 22.35 7.09 2.51
CA GLU A 335 21.23 6.22 2.91
C GLU A 335 19.89 6.97 3.09
N GLU A 336 19.92 8.31 3.14
CA GLU A 336 18.77 9.19 3.24
C GLU A 336 17.92 9.22 1.96
N ASP A 337 18.52 9.00 0.78
CA ASP A 337 17.85 9.10 -0.52
C ASP A 337 16.79 8.00 -0.72
N PHE A 338 16.86 6.90 0.03
CA PHE A 338 15.98 5.73 -0.07
C PHE A 338 14.81 5.73 0.94
N ASN A 339 14.73 6.74 1.82
CA ASN A 339 13.70 6.82 2.88
C ASN A 339 12.62 7.88 2.61
N ASN A 340 12.56 8.44 1.40
CA ASN A 340 11.56 9.42 0.96
C ASN A 340 10.35 8.79 0.25
N GLY A 341 10.38 7.48 -0.02
CA GLY A 341 9.33 6.79 -0.78
C GLY A 341 9.34 7.07 -2.28
N ILE A 342 10.36 7.78 -2.77
CA ILE A 342 10.64 8.03 -4.19
C ILE A 342 11.61 6.98 -4.71
N ASN A 343 12.71 6.75 -3.98
CA ASN A 343 13.73 5.77 -4.34
C ASN A 343 13.72 4.57 -3.38
N PHE A 344 14.10 3.41 -3.89
CA PHE A 344 14.19 2.17 -3.13
C PHE A 344 15.51 1.48 -3.39
N LYS A 345 16.10 0.89 -2.35
CA LYS A 345 17.23 -0.04 -2.50
C LYS A 345 16.76 -1.23 -3.36
N VAL A 346 17.59 -1.63 -4.31
CA VAL A 346 17.32 -2.78 -5.20
C VAL A 346 18.40 -3.85 -5.02
N ASN A 347 18.06 -5.08 -5.37
CA ASN A 347 19.03 -6.15 -5.51
C ASN A 347 19.81 -5.93 -6.81
N GLU A 348 21.06 -5.46 -6.68
CA GLU A 348 21.91 -5.05 -7.80
C GLU A 348 22.16 -6.18 -8.82
N GLU A 349 22.30 -7.43 -8.37
CA GLU A 349 22.52 -8.57 -9.27
C GLU A 349 21.31 -8.78 -10.18
N ILE A 350 20.11 -8.75 -9.58
CA ILE A 350 18.85 -8.90 -10.31
C ILE A 350 18.61 -7.68 -11.19
N TYR A 351 18.84 -6.48 -10.66
CA TYR A 351 18.66 -5.22 -11.38
C TYR A 351 19.54 -5.16 -12.63
N THR A 352 20.81 -5.56 -12.52
CA THR A 352 21.75 -5.62 -13.66
C THR A 352 21.26 -6.60 -14.74
N LYS A 353 20.76 -7.78 -14.35
CA LYS A 353 20.16 -8.74 -15.31
C LYS A 353 18.94 -8.15 -16.01
N TYR A 354 18.10 -7.42 -15.28
CA TYR A 354 16.95 -6.73 -15.85
C TYR A 354 17.35 -5.64 -16.86
N LEU A 355 18.35 -4.81 -16.53
CA LEU A 355 18.89 -3.79 -17.43
C LEU A 355 19.44 -4.41 -18.71
N HIS A 356 20.22 -5.48 -18.58
CA HIS A 356 20.78 -6.19 -19.72
C HIS A 356 19.67 -6.76 -20.64
N ASN A 357 18.64 -7.38 -20.07
CA ASN A 357 17.50 -7.87 -20.83
C ASN A 357 16.73 -6.74 -21.53
N ALA A 358 16.62 -5.57 -20.88
CA ALA A 358 15.98 -4.41 -21.47
C ALA A 358 16.75 -3.88 -22.68
N GLU A 359 18.09 -3.83 -22.57
CA GLU A 359 18.97 -3.43 -23.68
C GLU A 359 18.87 -4.40 -24.86
N LEU A 360 18.95 -5.71 -24.61
CA LEU A 360 18.81 -6.74 -25.65
C LEU A 360 17.47 -6.63 -26.39
N GLN A 361 16.38 -6.41 -25.67
CA GLN A 361 15.07 -6.23 -26.28
C GLN A 361 15.00 -4.94 -27.12
N GLN A 362 15.66 -3.86 -26.67
CA GLN A 362 15.73 -2.62 -27.44
C GLN A 362 16.51 -2.83 -28.75
N GLN A 363 17.65 -3.53 -28.69
CA GLN A 363 18.43 -3.90 -29.87
C GLN A 363 17.59 -4.76 -30.85
N LEU A 364 16.86 -5.75 -30.35
CA LEU A 364 15.96 -6.58 -31.15
C LEU A 364 14.85 -5.75 -31.81
N ASN A 365 14.22 -4.83 -31.07
CA ASN A 365 13.19 -3.95 -31.61
C ASN A 365 13.74 -3.05 -32.73
N GLN A 366 14.96 -2.52 -32.55
CA GLN A 366 15.64 -1.70 -33.56
C GLN A 366 15.95 -2.53 -34.83
N GLN A 367 16.44 -3.75 -34.68
CA GLN A 367 16.68 -4.66 -35.80
C GLN A 367 15.39 -5.00 -36.56
N LEU A 368 14.29 -5.27 -35.84
CA LEU A 368 12.98 -5.52 -36.43
C LEU A 368 12.44 -4.28 -37.18
N SER A 369 12.65 -3.08 -36.64
CA SER A 369 12.29 -1.83 -37.33
C SER A 369 13.08 -1.69 -38.63
N ASN A 370 14.41 -1.82 -38.58
CA ASN A 370 15.28 -1.73 -39.74
C ASN A 370 14.94 -2.78 -40.81
N TYR A 371 14.55 -3.99 -40.40
CA TYR A 371 14.08 -5.04 -41.30
C TYR A 371 12.76 -4.67 -41.98
N LYS A 372 11.77 -4.17 -41.22
CA LYS A 372 10.49 -3.69 -41.78
C LYS A 372 10.69 -2.55 -42.77
N ASP A 373 11.60 -1.62 -42.48
CA ASP A 373 11.87 -0.48 -43.36
C ASP A 373 12.62 -0.88 -44.64
N ARG A 374 13.49 -1.91 -44.59
CA ARG A 374 14.03 -2.53 -45.81
C ARG A 374 12.93 -3.15 -46.67
N LEU A 375 12.07 -4.00 -46.10
CA LEU A 375 10.99 -4.64 -46.84
C LEU A 375 10.03 -3.61 -47.47
N ARG A 376 9.75 -2.51 -46.77
CA ARG A 376 8.95 -1.40 -47.32
C ARG A 376 9.62 -0.76 -48.53
N ARG A 377 10.92 -0.48 -48.46
CA ARG A 377 11.69 0.08 -49.58
C ARG A 377 11.76 -0.87 -50.77
N GLU A 378 11.98 -2.17 -50.54
CA GLU A 378 11.98 -3.19 -51.61
C GLU A 378 10.62 -3.29 -52.30
N ARG A 379 9.52 -3.27 -51.54
CA ARG A 379 8.16 -3.26 -52.12
C ARG A 379 7.91 -2.01 -52.95
N GLN A 380 8.36 -0.83 -52.49
CA GLN A 380 8.22 0.42 -53.25
C GLN A 380 9.06 0.40 -54.53
N ALA A 381 10.28 -0.15 -54.48
CA ALA A 381 11.14 -0.30 -55.65
C ALA A 381 10.57 -1.27 -56.70
N ASN A 382 9.87 -2.33 -56.28
CA ASN A 382 9.24 -3.29 -57.19
C ASN A 382 7.88 -2.82 -57.77
N MET A 383 7.37 -1.66 -57.33
CA MET A 383 6.13 -1.05 -57.86
C MET A 383 6.39 0.06 -58.89
N VAL A 384 7.66 0.41 -59.11
CA VAL A 384 8.17 1.33 -60.15
C VAL A 384 8.77 0.49 -61.26
#